data_AF-A0A0B8WFY1-F1
#
_entry.id   AF-A0A0B8WFY1-F1
#
_cell.length_a   1.000
_cell.length_b   1.000
_cell.length_c   1.000
_cell.angle_alpha   90.00
_cell.angle_beta   90.00
_cell.angle_gamma   90.00
#
_symmetry.space_group_name_H-M   'P 1'
#
loop_
_entity.id
_entity.type
_entity.pdbx_description
1 polymer ?
#
loop_
_entity_poly.entity_id
_entity_poly.type
_entity_poly.pdbx_seq_one_letter_code
_entity_poly.pdbx_strand_id
1 'polypeptide(L)'
;MKLFFVVASMLLAFSAQANDRKIGNVIAVERDIHDVNATCLKNISGDTSKPQSFFSCGIKYIAEGEIPVSKGRAFKLVDESCQVYGETINGVLLITFGTAKGSSTFEASRACLARSLATKDSVKVVVYTLE
;
A
#
# COMPACT_ATOMS: atom_id res chain seq x y z
N MET A 1 1.24 -56.69 -35.09
CA MET A 1 1.08 -55.74 -36.21
C MET A 1 -0.12 -54.85 -35.89
N LYS A 2 0.14 -53.54 -35.75
CA LYS A 2 -0.78 -52.40 -35.89
C LYS A 2 -1.83 -52.09 -34.80
N LEU A 3 -1.56 -50.93 -34.16
CA LEU A 3 -2.46 -49.82 -33.79
C LEU A 3 -3.58 -50.14 -32.76
N PHE A 4 -3.90 -49.30 -31.78
CA PHE A 4 -4.14 -47.86 -31.87
C PHE A 4 -3.85 -47.14 -30.55
N PHE A 5 -3.03 -46.10 -30.66
CA PHE A 5 -3.02 -44.91 -29.82
C PHE A 5 -4.43 -44.32 -29.71
N VAL A 6 -5.14 -44.48 -28.58
CA VAL A 6 -6.30 -43.61 -28.26
C VAL A 6 -6.44 -43.46 -26.74
N VAL A 7 -5.48 -42.81 -26.07
CA VAL A 7 -5.75 -42.16 -24.77
C VAL A 7 -4.90 -40.89 -24.68
N ALA A 8 -5.06 -39.99 -25.65
CA ALA A 8 -4.32 -38.72 -25.69
C ALA A 8 -5.23 -37.53 -26.08
N SER A 9 -6.50 -37.56 -25.67
CA SER A 9 -7.46 -36.49 -25.99
C SER A 9 -8.35 -36.07 -24.81
N MET A 10 -8.04 -36.50 -23.58
CA MET A 10 -8.76 -36.07 -22.37
C MET A 10 -7.97 -35.06 -21.53
N LEU A 11 -7.18 -34.22 -22.19
CA LEU A 11 -6.58 -33.03 -21.62
C LEU A 11 -6.91 -31.88 -22.55
N LEU A 12 -7.23 -30.72 -21.97
CA LEU A 12 -7.54 -29.43 -22.62
C LEU A 12 -9.03 -29.14 -22.83
N ALA A 13 -9.77 -29.07 -21.72
CA ALA A 13 -10.85 -28.11 -21.62
C ALA A 13 -10.93 -27.54 -20.19
N PHE A 14 -9.79 -27.04 -19.68
CA PHE A 14 -9.86 -25.93 -18.71
C PHE A 14 -10.22 -24.68 -19.50
N SER A 15 -11.48 -24.61 -19.94
CA SER A 15 -12.04 -23.35 -20.38
C SER A 15 -12.10 -22.47 -19.13
N ALA A 16 -11.08 -21.64 -18.94
CA ALA A 16 -11.23 -20.39 -18.23
C ALA A 16 -12.25 -19.56 -19.01
N GLN A 17 -13.54 -19.93 -18.86
CA GLN A 17 -14.62 -19.10 -19.33
C GLN A 17 -14.60 -17.90 -18.39
N ALA A 18 -13.98 -16.81 -18.84
CA ALA A 18 -14.32 -15.50 -18.34
C ALA A 18 -15.82 -15.33 -18.60
N ASN A 19 -16.62 -15.70 -17.62
CA ASN A 19 -18.05 -15.50 -17.66
C ASN A 19 -18.25 -14.02 -17.34
N ASP A 20 -18.20 -13.19 -18.38
CA ASP A 20 -18.41 -11.75 -18.29
C ASP A 20 -19.84 -11.49 -17.82
N ARG A 21 -20.02 -11.48 -16.50
CA ARG A 21 -21.28 -11.19 -15.83
C ARG A 21 -21.21 -9.74 -15.36
N LYS A 22 -22.25 -8.95 -15.63
CA LYS A 22 -22.34 -7.57 -15.11
C LYS A 22 -22.41 -7.62 -13.58
N ILE A 23 -21.32 -7.30 -12.88
CA ILE A 23 -21.19 -7.36 -11.40
C ILE A 23 -21.62 -6.02 -10.76
N GLY A 24 -22.70 -5.40 -11.25
CA GLY A 24 -23.16 -4.12 -10.71
C GLY A 24 -22.41 -2.89 -11.24
N ASN A 25 -22.51 -1.77 -10.53
CA ASN A 25 -21.84 -0.52 -10.89
C ASN A 25 -20.49 -0.43 -10.17
N VAL A 26 -19.43 -0.08 -10.90
CA VAL A 26 -18.12 0.23 -10.32
C VAL A 26 -18.04 1.73 -10.10
N ILE A 27 -17.83 2.16 -8.84
CA ILE A 27 -17.74 3.58 -8.50
C ILE A 27 -16.36 3.90 -7.95
N ALA A 28 -15.73 4.95 -8.47
CA ALA A 28 -14.49 5.52 -7.94
C ALA A 28 -14.82 6.37 -6.72
N VAL A 29 -14.28 6.00 -5.56
CA VAL A 29 -14.45 6.74 -4.30
C VAL A 29 -13.11 7.34 -3.90
N GLU A 30 -13.07 8.66 -3.72
CA GLU A 30 -11.94 9.33 -3.10
C GLU A 30 -12.03 9.17 -1.57
N ARG A 31 -11.03 8.53 -0.99
CA ARG A 31 -10.86 8.34 0.45
C ARG A 31 -9.81 9.32 0.93
N ASP A 32 -10.11 10.05 1.98
CA ASP A 32 -9.13 10.87 2.69
C ASP A 32 -8.66 10.14 3.94
N ILE A 33 -7.35 9.88 4.01
CA ILE A 33 -6.68 9.28 5.16
C ILE A 33 -6.22 10.43 6.04
N HIS A 34 -6.96 10.73 7.10
CA HIS A 34 -6.62 11.75 8.08
C HIS A 34 -5.70 11.25 9.19
N ASP A 35 -5.12 12.16 9.97
CA ASP A 35 -4.27 11.90 11.13
C ASP A 35 -3.13 10.91 10.82
N VAL A 36 -2.51 11.09 9.64
CA VAL A 36 -1.51 10.17 9.09
C VAL A 36 -0.33 10.03 10.06
N ASN A 37 0.16 11.14 10.60
CA ASN A 37 1.26 11.14 11.56
C ASN A 37 0.91 10.34 12.82
N ALA A 38 -0.22 10.65 13.48
CA ALA A 38 -0.61 9.99 14.72
C ALA A 38 -0.89 8.49 14.52
N THR A 39 -1.55 8.13 13.42
CA THR A 39 -1.86 6.74 13.08
C THR A 39 -0.61 5.96 12.74
N CYS A 40 0.32 6.57 12.00
CA CYS A 40 1.60 5.96 11.67
C CYS A 40 2.42 5.62 12.92
N LEU A 41 2.53 6.56 13.86
CA LEU A 41 3.31 6.36 15.09
C LEU A 41 2.74 5.26 16.00
N LYS A 42 1.44 4.97 15.92
CA LYS A 42 0.80 3.84 16.62
C LYS A 42 1.10 2.49 15.96
N ASN A 43 1.33 2.47 14.64
CA ASN A 43 1.48 1.27 13.83
C ASN A 43 2.92 1.07 13.32
N ILE A 44 3.90 1.50 14.11
CA ILE A 44 5.31 1.34 13.73
C ILE A 44 5.69 -0.12 13.69
N SER A 45 6.43 -0.47 12.64
CA SER A 45 7.04 -1.79 12.48
C SER A 45 8.49 -1.78 12.97
N GLY A 46 8.88 -2.84 13.69
CA GLY A 46 10.27 -3.08 14.11
C GLY A 46 10.63 -2.50 15.49
N ASP A 47 11.92 -2.61 15.83
CA ASP A 47 12.47 -2.23 17.13
C ASP A 47 12.82 -0.74 17.20
N THR A 48 12.02 0.04 17.94
CA THR A 48 12.23 1.49 18.12
C THR A 48 13.33 1.83 19.13
N SER A 49 13.91 0.84 19.83
CA SER A 49 14.94 1.08 20.85
C SER A 49 16.34 1.29 20.27
N LYS A 50 16.53 0.99 18.98
CA LYS A 50 17.83 1.05 18.31
C LYS A 50 17.79 1.98 17.10
N PRO A 51 18.94 2.60 16.75
CA PRO A 51 19.06 3.32 15.50
C PRO A 51 18.80 2.40 14.30
N GLN A 52 18.01 2.86 13.33
CA GLN A 52 17.73 2.16 12.08
C GLN A 52 17.94 3.08 10.88
N SER A 53 18.25 2.51 9.71
CA SER A 53 18.35 3.28 8.47
C SER A 53 17.05 4.02 8.13
N PHE A 54 15.91 3.47 8.53
CA PHE A 54 14.58 4.07 8.46
C PHE A 54 13.64 3.34 9.42
N PHE A 55 12.54 4.00 9.77
CA PHE A 55 11.38 3.39 10.40
C PHE A 55 10.23 3.33 9.40
N SER A 56 9.26 2.46 9.65
CA SER A 56 8.09 2.34 8.78
C SER A 56 6.83 2.03 9.56
N CYS A 57 5.68 2.38 8.97
CA CYS A 57 4.36 2.07 9.48
C CYS A 57 3.40 1.79 8.32
N GLY A 58 2.31 1.08 8.60
CA GLY A 58 1.24 0.81 7.64
C GLY A 58 -0.09 1.37 8.12
N ILE A 59 -0.84 2.00 7.21
CA ILE A 59 -2.21 2.45 7.46
C ILE A 59 -3.13 1.79 6.44
N LYS A 60 -3.97 0.85 6.89
CA LYS A 60 -5.01 0.25 6.05
C LYS A 60 -6.10 1.29 5.80
N TYR A 61 -6.44 1.52 4.53
CA TYR A 61 -7.45 2.51 4.15
C TYR A 61 -8.65 1.93 3.39
N ILE A 62 -8.61 0.63 3.03
CA ILE A 62 -9.73 -0.07 2.40
C ILE A 62 -10.74 -0.59 3.43
N ALA A 63 -12.02 -0.41 3.13
CA ALA A 63 -13.13 -1.06 3.82
C ALA A 63 -13.47 -2.43 3.19
N GLU A 64 -14.37 -3.18 3.83
CA GLU A 64 -14.91 -4.41 3.26
C GLU A 64 -15.68 -4.11 1.96
N GLY A 65 -15.49 -4.93 0.93
CA GLY A 65 -16.08 -4.73 -0.40
C GLY A 65 -15.32 -3.76 -1.31
N GLU A 66 -14.32 -3.05 -0.81
CA GLU A 66 -13.51 -2.15 -1.63
C GLU A 66 -12.32 -2.85 -2.27
N ILE A 67 -12.03 -2.46 -3.52
CA ILE A 67 -10.90 -2.94 -4.30
C ILE A 67 -9.86 -1.82 -4.38
N PRO A 68 -8.64 -2.02 -3.87
CA PRO A 68 -7.58 -1.03 -3.97
C PRO A 68 -7.06 -0.94 -5.40
N VAL A 69 -6.96 0.28 -5.92
CA VAL A 69 -6.51 0.56 -7.29
C VAL A 69 -5.16 1.27 -7.28
N SER A 70 -4.93 2.06 -6.24
CA SER A 70 -3.73 2.88 -6.06
C SER A 70 -2.51 2.02 -5.75
N LYS A 71 -1.70 1.78 -6.79
CA LYS A 71 -0.31 1.32 -6.68
C LYS A 71 0.62 2.47 -7.06
N GLY A 72 1.43 2.93 -6.12
CA GLY A 72 2.40 3.97 -6.41
C GLY A 72 2.71 4.88 -5.23
N ARG A 73 3.50 5.90 -5.50
CA ARG A 73 3.95 6.86 -4.50
C ARG A 73 2.86 7.91 -4.26
N ALA A 74 2.29 7.91 -3.07
CA ALA A 74 1.30 8.90 -2.63
C ALA A 74 1.97 10.23 -2.30
N PHE A 75 3.13 10.19 -1.63
CA PHE A 75 3.92 11.39 -1.37
C PHE A 75 5.41 11.06 -1.20
N LYS A 76 6.25 12.05 -1.45
CA LYS A 76 7.68 12.03 -1.18
C LYS A 76 8.08 13.41 -0.68
N LEU A 77 8.62 13.43 0.52
CA LEU A 77 9.03 14.64 1.23
C LEU A 77 10.47 14.40 1.69
N VAL A 78 11.41 14.98 0.95
CA VAL A 78 12.85 14.78 1.18
C VAL A 78 13.52 16.15 1.20
N ASP A 79 14.28 16.41 2.25
CA ASP A 79 15.15 17.56 2.40
C ASP A 79 16.56 17.11 2.84
N GLU A 80 17.45 18.07 3.12
CA GLU A 80 18.84 17.77 3.51
C GLU A 80 18.96 16.99 4.83
N SER A 81 17.93 17.00 5.66
CA SER A 81 17.88 16.43 7.01
C SER A 81 16.94 15.23 7.13
N CYS A 82 15.88 15.14 6.33
CA CYS A 82 14.81 14.17 6.46
C CYS A 82 14.41 13.54 5.13
N GLN A 83 13.96 12.29 5.22
CA GLN A 83 13.34 11.57 4.13
C GLN A 83 12.06 10.89 4.63
N VAL A 84 10.94 11.18 3.96
CA VAL A 84 9.64 10.57 4.25
C VAL A 84 8.99 10.19 2.92
N TYR A 85 8.61 8.92 2.79
CA TYR A 85 7.97 8.37 1.60
C TYR A 85 6.66 7.72 2.01
N GLY A 86 5.59 8.01 1.27
CA GLY A 86 4.31 7.31 1.38
C GLY A 86 4.02 6.58 0.08
N GLU A 87 3.80 5.27 0.16
CA GLU A 87 3.48 4.42 -0.97
C GLU A 87 2.18 3.67 -0.70
N THR A 88 1.25 3.73 -1.64
CA THR A 88 0.01 2.97 -1.57
C THR A 88 0.21 1.64 -2.28
N ILE A 89 -0.05 0.55 -1.57
CA ILE A 89 -0.02 -0.80 -2.13
C ILE A 89 -1.10 -1.65 -1.47
N ASN A 90 -1.91 -2.32 -2.29
CA ASN A 90 -2.91 -3.31 -1.84
C ASN A 90 -3.81 -2.82 -0.67
N GLY A 91 -4.25 -1.55 -0.72
CA GLY A 91 -5.14 -1.00 0.30
C GLY A 91 -4.45 -0.54 1.59
N VAL A 92 -3.12 -0.48 1.58
CA VAL A 92 -2.30 0.02 2.68
C VAL A 92 -1.47 1.21 2.18
N LEU A 93 -1.44 2.28 2.97
CA LEU A 93 -0.47 3.35 2.86
C LEU A 93 0.74 2.96 3.72
N LEU A 94 1.81 2.52 3.07
CA LEU A 94 3.10 2.26 3.68
C LEU A 94 3.87 3.57 3.77
N ILE A 95 4.31 3.95 4.97
CA ILE A 95 5.12 5.15 5.16
C ILE A 95 6.48 4.74 5.68
N THR A 96 7.53 5.22 5.04
CA THR A 96 8.92 5.01 5.42
C THR A 96 9.53 6.37 5.75
N PHE A 97 10.17 6.50 6.91
CA PHE A 97 10.67 7.77 7.40
C PHE A 97 11.98 7.64 8.18
N GLY A 98 12.85 8.64 8.06
CA GLY A 98 14.15 8.70 8.72
C GLY A 98 14.89 9.99 8.40
N THR A 99 16.09 10.16 8.95
CA THR A 99 16.99 11.23 8.53
C THR A 99 17.57 10.93 7.15
N ALA A 100 18.00 11.96 6.43
CA ALA A 100 18.52 11.84 5.07
C ALA A 100 19.90 11.14 5.00
N LYS A 101 20.63 11.04 6.13
CA LYS A 101 21.99 10.49 6.18
C LYS A 101 22.15 9.51 7.34
N GLY A 102 22.53 8.28 7.02
CA GLY A 102 22.95 7.27 7.99
C GLY A 102 21.81 6.67 8.81
N SER A 103 22.17 6.05 9.92
CA SER A 103 21.21 5.47 10.86
C SER A 103 20.55 6.56 11.70
N SER A 104 19.24 6.48 11.86
CA SER A 104 18.40 7.44 12.56
C SER A 104 17.91 6.85 13.87
N THR A 105 17.89 7.66 14.93
CA THR A 105 17.14 7.30 16.13
C THR A 105 15.64 7.41 15.86
N PHE A 106 14.84 6.69 16.65
CA PHE A 106 13.39 6.78 16.52
C PHE A 106 12.88 8.21 16.81
N GLU A 107 13.44 8.87 17.83
CA GLU A 107 13.11 10.27 18.19
C GLU A 107 13.33 11.23 17.01
N ALA A 108 14.48 11.14 16.34
CA ALA A 108 14.82 11.99 15.19
C ALA A 108 13.92 11.70 13.99
N SER A 109 13.63 10.43 13.74
CA SER A 109 12.76 10.00 12.64
C SER A 109 11.30 10.43 12.88
N ARG A 110 10.82 10.33 14.13
CA ARG A 110 9.50 10.83 14.55
C ARG A 110 9.38 12.32 14.33
N ALA A 111 10.43 13.08 14.66
CA ALA A 111 10.47 14.52 14.39
C ALA A 111 10.45 14.82 12.89
N CYS A 112 11.17 14.04 12.06
CA CYS A 112 11.09 14.15 10.60
C CYS A 112 9.66 13.96 10.09
N LEU A 113 9.00 12.87 10.50
CA LEU A 113 7.63 12.57 10.09
C LEU A 113 6.65 13.70 10.45
N ALA A 114 6.71 14.17 11.70
CA ALA A 114 5.83 15.23 12.19
C ALA A 114 6.04 16.54 11.42
N ARG A 115 7.28 16.93 11.13
CA ARG A 115 7.56 18.14 10.34
C ARG A 115 7.09 18.00 8.90
N SER A 116 7.33 16.85 8.28
CA SER A 116 6.94 16.61 6.89
C SER A 116 5.42 16.63 6.70
N LEU A 117 4.64 16.19 7.69
CA LEU A 117 3.18 16.17 7.62
C LEU A 117 2.49 17.40 8.24
N ALA A 118 3.24 18.33 8.84
CA ALA A 118 2.70 19.47 9.60
C ALA A 118 1.73 20.35 8.79
N THR A 119 1.92 20.48 7.48
CA THR A 119 1.08 21.32 6.62
C THR A 119 0.03 20.53 5.83
N LYS A 120 0.09 19.19 5.85
CA LYS A 120 -0.79 18.32 5.06
C LYS A 120 -0.83 16.91 5.66
N ASP A 121 -1.46 16.77 6.83
CA ASP A 121 -1.63 15.48 7.53
C ASP A 121 -2.81 14.67 6.99
N SER A 122 -2.97 14.67 5.67
CA SER A 122 -4.07 14.04 4.96
C SER A 122 -3.59 13.50 3.62
N VAL A 123 -3.89 12.24 3.32
CA VAL A 123 -3.53 11.60 2.05
C VAL A 123 -4.78 11.12 1.35
N LYS A 124 -5.02 11.66 0.15
CA LYS A 124 -6.13 11.25 -0.71
C LYS A 124 -5.73 10.03 -1.54
N VAL A 125 -6.58 9.03 -1.53
CA VAL A 125 -6.43 7.80 -2.34
C VAL A 125 -7.75 7.49 -3.04
N VAL A 126 -7.69 6.73 -4.14
CA VAL A 126 -8.89 6.30 -4.87
C VAL A 126 -9.06 4.80 -4.70
N VAL A 127 -10.26 4.39 -4.29
CA VAL A 127 -10.69 3.00 -4.18
C VAL A 127 -11.89 2.77 -5.08
N TYR A 128 -12.06 1.54 -5.58
CA TYR A 128 -13.30 1.16 -6.26
C TYR A 128 -14.20 0.41 -5.31
N THR A 129 -15.48 0.75 -5.33
CA THR A 129 -16.55 -0.04 -4.70
C THR A 129 -17.41 -0.69 -5.77
N LEU A 130 -17.96 -1.86 -5.44
CA LEU A 130 -18.97 -2.56 -6.22
C LEU A 130 -20.32 -2.37 -5.53
N GLU A 131 -21.27 -1.73 -6.21
CA GLU A 131 -22.69 -1.64 -5.80
C GLU A 131 -23.58 -2.56 -6.62
#